data_AF-A0A9E3GKV2-F1
#
_entry.id   AF-A0A9E3GKV2-F1
#
_cell.length_a   1.000
_cell.length_b   1.000
_cell.length_c   1.000
_cell.angle_alpha   90.00
_cell.angle_beta   90.00
_cell.angle_gamma   90.00
#
_symmetry.space_group_name_H-M   'P 1'
#
loop_
_entity.id
_entity.type
_entity.pdbx_description
1 polymer ?
#
loop_
_entity_poly.entity_id
_entity_poly.type
_entity_poly.pdbx_seq_one_letter_code
_entity_poly.pdbx_strand_id
1 'polypeptide(L)'
;MDLRSWIEQWPVTRQLTGHDRLGRGAAAMSPRSAQLRARTEDADTVSRSVCPYCAVGCGQKVYVRHDRVTQIEGDPDSPISRGRLCPKGAASKDLVTSP
;
A
#
# COMPACT_ATOMS: atom_id res chain seq x y z
N MET A 1 29.17 5.12 12.16
CA MET A 1 28.13 4.56 13.05
C MET A 1 28.80 4.27 14.37
N ASP A 2 28.28 4.84 15.46
CA ASP A 2 28.82 4.62 16.81
C ASP A 2 28.41 3.23 17.33
N LEU A 3 29.29 2.57 18.08
CA LEU A 3 29.09 1.20 18.57
C LEU A 3 27.83 1.09 19.46
N ARG A 4 27.55 2.12 20.27
CA ARG A 4 26.33 2.18 21.09
C ARG A 4 25.08 2.24 20.22
N SER A 5 25.06 3.13 19.23
CA SER A 5 23.93 3.28 18.32
C SER A 5 23.60 2.00 17.54
N TRP A 6 24.62 1.20 17.22
CA TRP A 6 24.45 -0.10 16.56
C TRP A 6 23.83 -1.15 17.49
N ILE A 7 24.30 -1.22 18.75
CA ILE A 7 23.76 -2.12 19.77
C ILE A 7 22.31 -1.76 20.14
N GLU A 8 21.99 -0.48 20.27
CA GLU A 8 20.64 0.00 20.60
C GLU A 8 19.62 -0.23 19.46
N GLN A 9 20.08 -0.32 18.21
CA GLN A 9 19.22 -0.61 17.06
C GLN A 9 18.88 -2.11 16.94
N TRP A 10 19.58 -2.97 17.67
CA TRP A 10 19.36 -4.41 17.58
C TRP A 10 17.97 -4.81 18.10
N PRO A 11 17.24 -5.73 17.43
CA PRO A 11 15.87 -6.08 17.84
C PRO A 11 15.81 -6.64 19.27
N VAL A 12 16.80 -7.44 19.68
CA VAL A 12 16.87 -8.05 21.02
C VAL A 12 17.04 -7.00 22.11
N THR A 13 17.93 -6.01 21.91
CA THR A 13 18.11 -4.94 22.89
C THR A 13 16.84 -4.11 23.02
N ARG A 14 16.19 -3.74 21.89
CA ARG A 14 14.90 -3.03 21.90
C ARG A 14 13.76 -3.80 22.58
N GLN A 15 13.75 -5.13 22.47
CA GLN A 15 12.77 -5.99 23.17
C GLN A 15 13.02 -6.04 24.69
N LEU A 16 14.29 -6.09 25.10
CA LEU A 16 14.68 -6.19 26.51
C LEU A 16 14.58 -4.85 27.26
N THR A 17 14.90 -3.73 26.59
CA THR A 17 14.91 -2.39 27.20
C THR A 17 13.62 -1.59 26.94
N GLY A 18 12.81 -2.00 25.97
CA GLY A 18 11.58 -1.31 25.57
C GLY A 18 10.29 -1.91 26.15
N HIS A 19 9.16 -1.32 25.73
CA HIS A 19 7.81 -1.74 26.12
C HIS A 19 7.24 -2.90 25.26
N ASP A 20 7.92 -3.25 24.17
CA ASP A 20 7.53 -4.32 23.23
C ASP A 20 8.30 -5.62 23.51
N ARG A 21 8.07 -6.21 24.69
CA ARG A 21 8.77 -7.43 25.13
C ARG A 21 8.47 -8.66 24.28
N LEU A 22 7.32 -8.66 23.58
CA LEU A 22 6.94 -9.74 22.67
C LEU A 22 7.55 -9.58 21.27
N GLY A 23 8.17 -8.43 20.98
CA GLY A 23 8.75 -8.12 19.68
C GLY A 23 7.71 -8.14 18.55
N ARG A 24 6.45 -7.78 18.84
CA ARG A 24 5.35 -7.82 17.86
C ARG A 24 4.96 -6.44 17.35
N GLY A 25 5.58 -5.38 17.86
CA GLY A 25 5.33 -4.00 17.49
C GLY A 25 6.63 -3.29 17.11
N ALA A 26 6.87 -2.14 17.76
CA ALA A 26 7.95 -1.23 17.39
C ALA A 26 9.36 -1.83 17.47
N ALA A 27 9.60 -2.85 18.31
CA ALA A 27 10.91 -3.46 18.42
C ALA A 27 11.26 -4.34 17.21
N ALA A 28 10.25 -4.88 16.51
CA ALA A 28 10.43 -5.62 15.25
C ALA A 28 10.40 -4.73 13.99
N MET A 29 9.98 -3.47 14.11
CA MET A 29 9.96 -2.55 12.98
C MET A 29 11.37 -2.03 12.66
N SER A 30 11.69 -1.99 11.37
CA SER A 30 12.85 -1.26 10.87
C SER A 30 12.51 0.22 10.64
N PRO A 31 13.51 1.12 10.61
CA PRO A 31 13.28 2.52 10.23
C PRO A 31 12.57 2.66 8.89
N ARG A 32 12.91 1.79 7.92
CA ARG A 32 12.24 1.72 6.63
C ARG A 32 10.76 1.38 6.79
N SER A 33 10.44 0.31 7.51
CA SER A 33 9.06 -0.14 7.73
C SER A 33 8.22 0.93 8.43
N ALA A 34 8.80 1.67 9.37
CA ALA A 34 8.13 2.75 10.08
C ALA A 34 7.80 3.97 9.20
N GLN A 35 8.52 4.14 8.09
CA GLN A 35 8.31 5.23 7.13
C GLN A 35 7.44 4.81 5.94
N LEU A 36 7.04 3.54 5.83
CA LEU A 36 6.17 3.09 4.75
C LEU A 36 4.79 3.74 4.87
N ARG A 37 4.31 4.26 3.75
CA ARG A 37 3.03 4.91 3.59
C ARG A 37 2.23 4.23 2.49
N ALA A 38 0.92 4.48 2.43
CA ALA A 38 0.10 3.87 1.39
C ALA A 38 0.50 4.41 0.02
N ARG A 39 0.66 3.53 -0.98
CA ARG A 39 0.99 3.92 -2.36
C ARG A 39 -0.03 4.85 -3.03
N THR A 40 -1.18 5.01 -2.41
CA THR A 40 -2.30 5.85 -2.84
C THR A 40 -2.36 7.19 -2.11
N GLU A 41 -1.50 7.42 -1.11
CA GLU A 41 -1.57 8.60 -0.21
C GLU A 41 -1.26 9.91 -0.96
N ASP A 42 -0.35 9.87 -1.94
CA ASP A 42 0.10 11.07 -2.66
C ASP A 42 -0.83 11.48 -3.82
N ALA A 43 -2.00 10.87 -3.98
CA ALA A 43 -2.92 11.15 -5.08
C ALA A 43 -3.71 12.45 -4.84
N ASP A 44 -3.61 13.39 -5.78
CA ASP A 44 -4.34 14.67 -5.78
C ASP A 44 -5.81 14.51 -6.20
N THR A 45 -6.14 13.44 -6.92
CA THR A 45 -7.53 13.15 -7.32
C THR A 45 -7.79 11.65 -7.34
N VAL A 46 -9.01 11.26 -6.96
CA VAL A 46 -9.49 9.87 -7.02
C VAL A 46 -10.82 9.81 -7.76
N SER A 47 -10.84 9.10 -8.88
CA SER A 47 -12.04 8.91 -9.70
C SER A 47 -12.59 7.51 -9.56
N ARG A 48 -13.92 7.37 -9.53
CA ARG A 48 -14.57 6.05 -9.60
C ARG A 48 -14.73 5.63 -11.06
N SER A 49 -14.50 4.35 -11.34
CA SER A 49 -14.60 3.75 -12.66
C SER A 49 -15.08 2.30 -12.58
N VAL A 50 -15.27 1.67 -13.73
CA VAL A 50 -15.60 0.25 -13.88
C VAL A 50 -14.49 -0.45 -14.64
N CYS A 51 -14.07 -1.62 -14.16
CA CYS A 51 -13.05 -2.44 -14.80
C CYS A 51 -13.49 -2.86 -16.21
N PRO A 52 -12.73 -2.53 -17.28
CA PRO A 52 -13.14 -2.79 -18.65
C PRO A 52 -12.82 -4.22 -19.14
N TYR A 53 -12.16 -5.05 -18.32
CA TYR A 53 -11.57 -6.31 -18.77
C TYR A 53 -12.56 -7.43 -19.09
N CYS A 54 -13.71 -7.48 -18.43
CA CYS A 54 -14.73 -8.50 -18.66
C CYS A 54 -16.11 -8.03 -18.20
N ALA A 55 -17.14 -8.82 -18.50
CA ALA A 55 -18.54 -8.47 -18.23
C ALA A 55 -18.95 -8.43 -16.74
N VAL A 56 -18.06 -8.75 -15.80
CA VAL A 56 -18.39 -8.69 -14.36
C VAL A 56 -18.63 -7.24 -13.91
N GLY A 57 -17.90 -6.28 -14.47
CA GLY A 57 -18.09 -4.86 -14.13
C GLY A 57 -17.66 -4.50 -12.70
N CYS A 58 -16.54 -5.03 -12.22
CA CYS A 58 -16.01 -4.66 -10.90
C CYS A 58 -15.74 -3.14 -10.82
N GLY A 59 -16.23 -2.47 -9.77
CA GLY A 59 -15.90 -1.06 -9.50
C GLY A 59 -14.43 -0.87 -9.14
N GLN A 60 -13.86 0.26 -9.57
CA GLN A 60 -12.46 0.64 -9.39
C GLN A 60 -12.34 2.09 -8.90
N LYS A 61 -11.30 2.36 -8.11
CA LYS A 61 -10.81 3.70 -7.77
C LYS A 61 -9.51 3.96 -8.53
N VAL A 62 -9.50 5.01 -9.34
CA VAL A 62 -8.35 5.46 -10.13
C VAL A 62 -7.72 6.63 -9.41
N TYR A 63 -6.48 6.45 -8.95
CA TYR A 63 -5.69 7.46 -8.25
C TYR A 63 -4.81 8.19 -9.25
N VAL A 64 -4.91 9.52 -9.26
CA VAL A 64 -4.25 10.40 -10.22
C VAL A 64 -3.36 11.39 -9.47
N ARG A 65 -2.16 11.62 -10.02
CA ARG A 65 -1.23 12.64 -9.57
C ARG A 65 -0.61 13.36 -10.75
N HIS A 66 -0.66 14.70 -10.74
CA HIS A 66 -0.17 15.53 -11.84
C HIS A 66 -0.68 15.05 -13.22
N ASP A 67 -1.99 14.84 -13.31
CA ASP A 67 -2.69 14.34 -14.51
C ASP A 67 -2.23 12.97 -15.04
N ARG A 68 -1.55 12.18 -14.20
CA ARG A 68 -1.11 10.81 -14.52
C ARG A 68 -1.71 9.80 -13.57
N VAL A 69 -2.17 8.66 -14.12
CA VAL A 69 -2.64 7.53 -13.32
C VAL A 69 -1.47 6.89 -12.58
N THR A 70 -1.48 6.95 -11.24
CA THR A 70 -0.41 6.39 -10.39
C THR A 70 -0.77 5.02 -9.84
N GLN A 71 -2.06 4.80 -9.55
CA GLN A 71 -2.57 3.54 -9.01
C GLN A 71 -4.03 3.30 -9.42
N ILE A 72 -4.43 2.03 -9.54
CA ILE A 72 -5.83 1.60 -9.66
C ILE A 72 -6.09 0.51 -8.63
N GLU A 73 -7.07 0.71 -7.75
CA GLU A 73 -7.52 -0.30 -6.77
C GLU A 73 -9.00 -0.63 -7.00
N GLY A 74 -9.50 -1.70 -6.38
CA GLY A 74 -10.93 -1.99 -6.37
C GLY A 74 -11.68 -0.96 -5.51
N ASP A 75 -12.90 -0.59 -5.92
CA ASP A 75 -13.75 0.29 -5.12
C ASP A 75 -14.43 -0.51 -4.00
N PRO A 76 -14.15 -0.25 -2.70
CA PRO A 76 -14.85 -0.90 -1.59
C PRO A 76 -16.38 -0.73 -1.64
N ASP A 77 -16.85 0.36 -2.24
CA ASP A 77 -18.28 0.70 -2.36
C ASP A 77 -18.96 -0.03 -3.53
N SER A 78 -18.20 -0.77 -4.34
CA SER A 78 -18.71 -1.57 -5.46
C SER A 78 -19.70 -2.64 -4.99
N PRO A 79 -20.96 -2.64 -5.45
CA PRO A 79 -21.93 -3.68 -5.07
C PRO A 79 -21.55 -5.05 -5.63
N ILE A 80 -20.74 -5.07 -6.70
CA ILE A 80 -20.31 -6.28 -7.39
C ILE A 80 -19.11 -6.92 -6.69
N SER A 81 -18.10 -6.12 -6.35
CA SER A 81 -16.78 -6.62 -5.99
C SER A 81 -16.29 -6.23 -4.61
N ARG A 82 -16.89 -5.23 -3.96
CA ARG A 82 -16.56 -4.76 -2.60
C ARG A 82 -15.06 -4.57 -2.37
N GLY A 83 -14.41 -3.89 -3.31
CA GLY A 83 -12.98 -3.57 -3.26
C GLY A 83 -12.05 -4.66 -3.81
N ARG A 84 -12.57 -5.83 -4.18
CA ARG A 84 -11.73 -6.92 -4.72
C ARG A 84 -11.59 -6.80 -6.24
N LEU A 85 -10.43 -7.18 -6.74
CA LEU A 85 -10.16 -7.34 -8.17
C LEU A 85 -9.50 -8.69 -8.42
N CYS A 86 -9.82 -9.31 -9.57
CA CYS A 86 -9.06 -10.44 -10.07
C CYS A 86 -7.69 -9.96 -10.61
N PRO A 87 -6.73 -10.86 -10.92
CA PRO A 87 -5.41 -10.45 -11.43
C PRO A 87 -5.47 -9.53 -12.65
N LYS A 88 -6.43 -9.75 -13.56
CA LYS A 88 -6.67 -8.87 -14.72
C LYS A 88 -7.08 -7.46 -14.30
N GLY A 89 -8.03 -7.38 -13.36
CA GLY A 89 -8.49 -6.11 -12.82
C GLY A 89 -7.39 -5.37 -12.05
N ALA A 90 -6.60 -6.09 -11.25
CA ALA A 90 -5.47 -5.51 -10.52
C ALA A 90 -4.37 -4.96 -11.45
N ALA A 91 -4.23 -5.54 -12.64
CA ALA A 91 -3.31 -5.07 -13.69
C ALA A 91 -3.88 -3.95 -14.57
N SER A 92 -5.06 -3.37 -14.24
CA SER A 92 -5.70 -2.35 -15.09
C SER A 92 -4.86 -1.09 -15.27
N LYS A 93 -4.01 -0.74 -14.29
CA LYS A 93 -3.07 0.38 -14.43
C LYS A 93 -2.14 0.12 -15.62
N ASP A 94 -1.49 -1.04 -15.64
CA ASP A 94 -0.53 -1.39 -16.69
C ASP A 94 -1.20 -1.46 -18.06
N LEU A 95 -2.47 -1.90 -18.12
CA LEU A 95 -3.27 -1.88 -19.35
C LEU A 95 -3.40 -0.47 -19.95
N VAL A 96 -3.62 0.55 -19.12
CA VAL A 96 -3.89 1.93 -19.59
C VAL A 96 -2.64 2.81 -19.68
N THR A 97 -1.52 2.36 -19.11
CA THR A 97 -0.24 3.09 -19.14
C THR A 97 0.84 2.39 -19.97
N SER A 98 0.54 1.25 -20.59
CA SER A 98 1.47 0.59 -21.51
C SER A 98 1.75 1.47 -22.74
N PRO A 99 3.00 1.55 -23.22
CA PRO A 99 3.33 2.25 -24.48
C PRO A 99 2.67 1.66 -25.72
#